data_AF-A0ABC8JR80-F1
#
_entry.id   AF-A0ABC8JR80-F1
#
_cell.length_a   1.000
_cell.length_b   1.000
_cell.length_c   1.000
_cell.angle_alpha   90.00
_cell.angle_beta   90.00
_cell.angle_gamma   90.00
#
_symmetry.space_group_name_H-M   'P 1'
#
loop_
_entity.id
_entity.type
_entity.pdbx_description
1 polymer ?
#
loop_
_entity_poly.entity_id
_entity_poly.type
_entity_poly.pdbx_seq_one_letter_code
_entity_poly.pdbx_strand_id
1 'polypeptide(L)'
;MLSQPPSLVAASAIFLAKYILDPTRRSWNSTLQHYTQYKSMELKGCVKDLQRLTSNAHVTTLPAVREKYSQHKYKFVAKKFCPSTITQEFFNNS
;
A
#
# COMPACT_ATOMS: atom_id res chain seq x y z
N MET A 1 8.03 -16.30 -3.16
CA MET A 1 6.78 -15.59 -3.50
C MET A 1 5.98 -15.41 -2.22
N LEU A 2 5.51 -14.20 -1.92
CA LEU A 2 4.70 -13.93 -0.73
C LEU A 2 3.47 -14.87 -0.75
N SER A 3 3.37 -15.78 0.23
CA SER A 3 2.27 -16.74 0.37
C SER A 3 1.00 -16.06 0.92
N GLN A 4 0.63 -14.93 0.34
CA GLN A 4 -0.52 -14.12 0.76
C GLN A 4 -1.66 -14.34 -0.24
N PRO A 5 -2.92 -14.49 0.20
CA PRO A 5 -4.04 -14.59 -0.71
C PRO A 5 -4.17 -13.30 -1.54
N PRO A 6 -4.58 -13.40 -2.83
CA PRO A 6 -4.69 -12.23 -3.70
C PRO A 6 -5.59 -11.12 -3.14
N SER A 7 -6.63 -11.48 -2.38
CA SER A 7 -7.53 -10.53 -1.72
C SER A 7 -6.82 -9.70 -0.64
N LEU A 8 -5.92 -10.32 0.13
CA LEU A 8 -5.13 -9.64 1.15
C LEU A 8 -4.14 -8.66 0.51
N VAL A 9 -3.47 -9.09 -0.56
CA VAL A 9 -2.56 -8.20 -1.32
C VAL A 9 -3.32 -7.00 -1.88
N ALA A 10 -4.51 -7.21 -2.43
CA ALA A 10 -5.35 -6.13 -2.96
C ALA A 10 -5.80 -5.16 -1.84
N ALA A 11 -6.29 -5.68 -0.71
CA ALA A 11 -6.70 -4.87 0.44
C ALA A 11 -5.54 -4.05 1.02
N SER A 12 -4.37 -4.67 1.17
CA SER A 12 -3.14 -3.99 1.62
C SER A 12 -2.65 -2.94 0.63
N ALA A 13 -2.75 -3.18 -0.68
CA ALA A 13 -2.40 -2.20 -1.71
C ALA A 13 -3.34 -0.98 -1.66
N ILE A 14 -4.64 -1.19 -1.43
CA ILE A 14 -5.61 -0.09 -1.26
C ILE A 14 -5.28 0.73 -0.02
N PHE A 15 -5.00 0.08 1.12
CA PHE A 15 -4.59 0.74 2.34
C PHE A 15 -3.35 1.62 2.10
N LEU A 16 -2.31 1.04 1.50
CA LEU A 16 -1.05 1.73 1.24
C LEU A 16 -1.23 2.91 0.27
N ALA A 17 -2.00 2.73 -0.81
CA ALA A 17 -2.27 3.79 -1.77
C ALA A 17 -3.02 4.97 -1.12
N LYS A 18 -4.03 4.69 -0.28
CA LYS A 18 -4.75 5.72 0.46
C LYS A 18 -3.83 6.47 1.42
N TYR A 19 -2.95 5.76 2.11
CA TYR A 19 -1.97 6.35 3.01
C TYR A 19 -0.94 7.24 2.29
N ILE A 20 -0.44 6.81 1.13
CA ILE A 20 0.50 7.60 0.31
C ILE A 20 -0.17 8.88 -0.22
N LEU A 21 -1.45 8.82 -0.56
CA LEU A 21 -2.20 9.96 -1.09
C LEU A 21 -2.60 10.95 0.01
N ASP A 22 -3.02 10.45 1.17
CA ASP A 22 -3.44 11.25 2.31
C ASP A 22 -3.13 10.52 3.63
N PRO A 23 -1.96 10.79 4.25
CA PRO A 23 -1.56 10.18 5.51
C PRO A 23 -2.31 10.78 6.70
N THR A 24 -3.13 11.81 6.52
CA THR A 24 -3.90 12.46 7.61
C THR A 24 -5.28 11.83 7.79
N ARG A 25 -5.81 11.17 6.75
CA ARG A 25 -7.10 10.46 6.82
C ARG A 25 -6.90 9.00 7.22
N ARG A 26 -7.90 8.44 7.92
CA ARG A 26 -7.95 6.99 8.18
C ARG A 26 -7.92 6.24 6.85
N SER A 27 -6.81 5.54 6.62
CA SER A 27 -6.56 4.72 5.43
C SER A 27 -7.49 3.50 5.37
N TRP A 28 -7.97 3.01 6.52
CA TRP A 28 -8.94 1.92 6.65
C TRP A 28 -10.18 2.38 7.42
N ASN A 29 -11.37 2.14 6.88
CA ASN A 29 -12.65 2.51 7.49
C ASN A 29 -13.61 1.31 7.57
N SER A 30 -14.69 1.46 8.34
CA SER A 30 -15.68 0.38 8.55
C SER A 30 -16.25 -0.15 7.24
N THR A 31 -16.47 0.70 6.24
CA THR A 31 -16.93 0.29 4.90
C THR A 31 -15.94 -0.66 4.22
N LEU A 32 -14.64 -0.32 4.21
CA LEU A 32 -13.61 -1.18 3.62
C LEU A 32 -13.50 -2.51 4.38
N GLN A 33 -13.54 -2.49 5.70
CA GLN A 33 -13.55 -3.71 6.50
C GLN A 33 -14.80 -4.57 6.21
N HIS A 34 -15.97 -3.98 6.05
CA HIS A 34 -17.20 -4.70 5.72
C HIS A 34 -17.14 -5.37 4.34
N TYR A 35 -16.59 -4.71 3.33
CA TYR A 35 -16.54 -5.31 1.98
C TYR A 35 -15.36 -6.27 1.77
N THR A 36 -14.22 -6.00 2.40
CA THR A 36 -13.02 -6.84 2.23
C THR A 36 -12.91 -7.93 3.28
N GLN A 37 -13.69 -7.84 4.36
CA GLN A 37 -13.66 -8.73 5.53
C GLN A 37 -12.31 -8.72 6.29
N TYR A 38 -11.41 -7.78 5.98
CA TYR A 38 -10.11 -7.66 6.65
C TYR A 38 -10.10 -6.50 7.64
N LYS A 39 -9.57 -6.77 8.84
CA LYS A 39 -9.20 -5.74 9.83
C LYS A 39 -7.88 -5.09 9.43
N SER A 40 -7.69 -3.84 9.82
CA SER A 40 -6.45 -3.10 9.58
C SER A 40 -5.23 -3.87 10.09
N MET A 41 -5.32 -4.50 11.27
CA MET A 41 -4.26 -5.32 11.86
C MET A 41 -3.82 -6.51 10.98
N GLU A 42 -4.76 -7.15 10.28
CA GLU A 42 -4.48 -8.29 9.40
C GLU A 42 -3.70 -7.85 8.14
N LEU A 43 -3.95 -6.62 7.68
CA LEU A 43 -3.24 -6.04 6.54
C LEU A 43 -1.79 -5.67 6.87
N LYS A 44 -1.45 -5.46 8.15
CA LYS A 44 -0.19 -4.85 8.59
C LYS A 44 1.05 -5.53 8.02
N GLY A 45 1.09 -6.86 8.02
CA GLY A 45 2.22 -7.62 7.48
C GLY A 45 2.42 -7.35 5.99
N CYS A 46 1.38 -7.59 5.20
CA CYS A 46 1.43 -7.38 3.75
C CYS A 46 1.64 -5.91 3.37
N VAL A 47 1.05 -4.95 4.09
CA VAL A 47 1.28 -3.51 3.89
C VAL A 47 2.76 -3.16 4.09
N LYS A 48 3.41 -3.66 5.13
CA LYS A 48 4.84 -3.40 5.38
C LYS A 48 5.73 -4.01 4.29
N ASP A 49 5.38 -5.17 3.78
CA ASP A 49 6.11 -5.80 2.66
C ASP A 49 5.95 -4.99 1.38
N LEU A 50 4.73 -4.57 1.04
CA LEU A 50 4.46 -3.70 -0.10
C LEU A 50 5.19 -2.36 0.04
N GLN A 51 5.16 -1.76 1.22
CA GLN A 51 5.86 -0.51 1.53
C GLN A 51 7.37 -0.66 1.27
N ARG A 52 7.99 -1.72 1.79
CA ARG A 52 9.41 -2.01 1.56
C ARG A 52 9.74 -2.18 0.07
N LEU A 53 8.87 -2.85 -0.68
CA LEU A 53 9.02 -2.98 -2.14
C LEU A 53 8.92 -1.62 -2.84
N THR A 54 7.99 -0.76 -2.43
CA THR A 54 7.82 0.58 -3.05
C THR A 54 8.92 1.55 -2.68
N SER A 55 9.43 1.52 -1.44
CA SER A 55 10.54 2.39 -1.01
C SER A 55 11.87 1.98 -1.66
N ASN A 56 12.10 0.68 -1.85
CA ASN A 56 13.28 0.16 -2.53
C ASN A 56 13.16 0.15 -4.05
N ALA A 57 12.07 0.68 -4.61
CA ALA A 57 11.78 0.62 -6.06
C ALA A 57 12.87 1.25 -6.93
N HIS A 58 13.68 2.17 -6.38
CA HIS A 58 14.83 2.80 -7.04
C HIS A 58 16.07 1.90 -7.13
N VAL A 59 16.19 0.89 -6.26
CA VAL A 59 17.34 -0.02 -6.15
C VAL A 59 17.07 -1.37 -6.82
N THR A 60 15.82 -1.62 -7.25
CA THR A 60 15.44 -2.91 -7.85
C THR A 60 15.97 -3.04 -9.27
N THR A 61 16.36 -4.26 -9.63
CA THR A 61 16.83 -4.64 -10.97
C THR A 61 15.73 -4.70 -12.04
N LEU A 62 14.46 -4.48 -11.66
CA LEU A 62 13.29 -4.63 -12.55
C LEU A 62 12.48 -3.32 -12.63
N PRO A 63 12.98 -2.27 -13.32
CA PRO A 63 12.38 -0.95 -13.34
C PRO A 63 11.11 -0.83 -14.19
N ALA A 64 10.83 -1.79 -15.07
CA ALA A 64 9.79 -1.70 -16.11
C ALA A 64 8.40 -1.34 -15.56
N VAL A 65 8.00 -1.91 -14.42
CA VAL A 65 6.72 -1.58 -13.76
C VAL A 65 6.73 -0.13 -13.27
N ARG A 66 7.80 0.29 -12.61
CA ARG A 66 7.95 1.65 -12.10
C ARG A 66 7.94 2.68 -13.24
N GLU A 67 8.64 2.40 -14.33
CA GLU A 67 8.68 3.26 -15.51
C GLU A 67 7.31 3.38 -16.16
N LYS A 68 6.60 2.27 -16.36
CA LYS A 68 5.23 2.25 -16.89
C LYS A 68 4.32 3.17 -16.06
N TYR A 69 4.28 3.00 -14.74
CA TYR A 69 3.43 3.80 -13.86
C TYR A 69 4.00 5.19 -13.53
N SER A 70 5.18 5.53 -14.05
CA SER A 70 5.77 6.88 -14.04
C SER A 70 5.41 7.70 -15.28
N GLN A 71 4.63 7.15 -16.21
CA GLN A 71 4.15 7.88 -17.38
C GLN A 71 2.94 8.76 -17.03
N HIS A 72 2.75 9.85 -17.79
CA HIS A 72 1.62 10.77 -17.61
C HIS A 72 0.25 10.07 -17.71
N LYS A 73 0.14 9.03 -18.55
CA LYS A 73 -1.08 8.20 -18.69
C LYS A 73 -1.57 7.63 -17.36
N TYR A 74 -0.65 7.30 -16.45
CA TYR A 74 -0.94 6.80 -15.11
C TYR A 74 -0.75 7.87 -14.03
N LYS A 75 -0.82 9.15 -14.41
CA LYS A 75 -0.73 10.30 -13.48
C LYS A 75 0.52 10.30 -12.60
N PHE A 76 1.63 9.74 -13.11
CA PHE A 76 2.91 9.69 -12.40
C PHE A 76 2.84 9.02 -11.02
N VAL A 77 1.90 8.09 -10.79
CA VAL A 77 1.67 7.49 -9.46
C VAL A 77 2.92 6.82 -8.88
N ALA A 78 3.79 6.25 -9.72
CA ALA A 78 5.05 5.65 -9.27
C ALA A 78 6.15 6.66 -8.90
N LYS A 79 5.95 7.96 -9.16
CA LYS A 79 6.83 9.05 -8.73
C LYS A 79 6.41 9.63 -7.36
N LYS A 80 5.28 9.20 -6.80
CA LYS A 80 4.86 9.64 -5.46
C LYS A 80 5.81 9.11 -4.40
N PHE A 81 6.11 9.95 -3.41
CA PHE A 81 6.91 9.54 -2.27
C PHE A 81 6.12 8.55 -1.42
N CYS A 82 6.66 7.34 -1.23
CA CYS A 82 6.15 6.41 -0.25
C CYS A 82 6.86 6.69 1.09
N PRO A 83 6.12 7.02 2.17
CA PRO A 83 6.70 7.16 3.50
C PRO A 83 7.46 5.87 3.87
N SER A 84 8.61 6.01 4.51
CA SER A 84 9.42 4.89 5.02
C SER A 84 8.84 4.30 6.32
N THR A 85 7.96 5.03 7.01
CA THR A 85 7.32 4.59 8.25
C THR A 85 5.82 4.86 8.17
N ILE A 86 5.01 3.81 8.35
CA ILE A 86 3.55 3.92 8.57
C ILE A 86 3.33 3.86 10.07
N THR A 87 2.75 4.93 10.64
CA THR A 87 2.46 5.00 12.08
C THR A 87 1.56 3.84 12.51
N GLN A 88 1.91 3.18 13.61
CA GLN A 88 1.16 2.00 14.08
C GLN A 88 -0.30 2.30 14.43
N GLU A 89 -0.62 3.56 14.72
CA GLU A 89 -1.97 4.03 15.04
C GLU A 89 -3.01 3.73 13.94
N PHE A 90 -2.58 3.65 12.67
CA PHE A 90 -3.45 3.29 11.55
C PHE A 90 -3.86 1.81 11.54
N PHE A 91 -3.21 0.97 12.34
CA PHE A 91 -3.53 -0.45 12.49
C PHE A 91 -4.27 -0.76 13.81
N ASN A 92 -4.40 0.22 14.70
CA ASN A 92 -4.90 0.03 16.07
C ASN A 92 -6.37 0.42 16.25
N ASN A 93 -7.00 1.06 15.27
CA ASN A 93 -8.41 1.43 15.32
C ASN A 93 -9.21 0.60 14.31
N SER A 94 -9.90 -0.41 14.82
CA SER A 94 -11.04 -1.08 14.17
C SER A 94 -12.33 -0.44 14.63
#